data_AF-A0AAU9W561-F1
#
_entry.id   AF-A0AAU9W561-F1
#
_cell.length_a   1.000
_cell.length_b   1.000
_cell.length_c   1.000
_cell.angle_alpha   90.00
_cell.angle_beta   90.00
_cell.angle_gamma   90.00
#
_symmetry.space_group_name_H-M   'P 1'
#
loop_
_entity.id
_entity.type
_entity.pdbx_description
1 polymer ?
#
loop_
_entity_poly.entity_id
_entity_poly.type
_entity_poly.pdbx_seq_one_letter_code
_entity_poly.pdbx_strand_id
1 'polypeptide(L)'
;MALGTVSCFFDGYRKNGKEGENALKLVRENISNSIKSSSLGKYSKYCDVPEDEINNWLDSLLGKDRLNVEQKNEIRCQLCQCLKRIDEKSCIALWKYWLRPVTNPISALLIVDAQNDFMSGSLALKHCPAGEDGEEVVAVIEDLLSKNLFKVVGYTFDWHPPDHCSFIDNVSLYPLHSTSPVSSAQAKLFDVVVYDKLPLINQILWPRHCVIDSWGAELHKGIKPPGKDDITVKKGSNPRIDSYSAFWDNADCVQTSLFVDLLKHGVTDVYLCGLAFDVCVKHSAIDALEQGFKTHVIVDGCRGVSPDGIAETMKEFLKNGIVLIESNKVEDALRNKKEQGHKVA
;
A
#
# COMPACT_ATOMS: atom_id res chain seq x y z
N MET A 1 7.58 -12.47 20.68
CA MET A 1 6.60 -13.42 21.27
C MET A 1 5.17 -12.87 21.31
N ALA A 2 4.92 -11.61 21.70
CA ALA A 2 3.56 -11.04 21.77
C ALA A 2 2.82 -10.90 20.43
N LEU A 3 3.50 -10.58 19.33
CA LEU A 3 2.91 -10.48 17.98
C LEU A 3 2.36 -11.82 17.47
N GLY A 4 3.01 -12.94 17.80
CA GLY A 4 2.58 -14.27 17.41
C GLY A 4 1.29 -14.70 18.10
N THR A 5 1.09 -14.32 19.37
CA THR A 5 -0.11 -14.65 20.14
C THR A 5 -1.32 -13.82 19.70
N VAL A 6 -1.11 -12.56 19.32
CA VAL A 6 -2.15 -11.67 18.78
C VAL A 6 -2.54 -12.09 17.35
N SER A 7 -1.58 -12.47 16.50
CA SER A 7 -1.87 -13.04 15.18
C SER A 7 -2.73 -14.30 15.30
N CYS A 8 -2.35 -15.26 16.15
CA CYS A 8 -3.12 -16.49 16.36
C CYS A 8 -4.55 -16.23 16.86
N PHE A 9 -4.78 -15.23 17.72
CA PHE A 9 -6.12 -14.86 18.16
C PHE A 9 -7.00 -14.37 17.02
N PHE A 10 -6.46 -13.50 16.15
CA PHE A 10 -7.23 -12.92 15.05
C PHE A 10 -7.28 -13.80 13.79
N ASP A 11 -6.34 -14.71 13.59
CA ASP A 11 -6.41 -15.77 12.59
C ASP A 11 -7.51 -16.78 12.96
N GLY A 12 -7.70 -17.06 14.25
CA GLY A 12 -8.89 -17.76 14.76
C GLY A 12 -10.19 -16.98 14.56
N TYR A 13 -10.13 -15.65 14.67
CA TYR A 13 -11.28 -14.76 14.52
C TYR A 13 -11.73 -14.55 13.07
N ARG A 14 -10.78 -14.43 12.13
CA ARG A 14 -11.03 -14.38 10.68
C ARG A 14 -11.60 -15.70 10.14
N LYS A 15 -11.25 -16.83 10.74
CA LYS A 15 -11.88 -18.14 10.44
C LYS A 15 -13.39 -18.19 10.75
N ASN A 16 -13.91 -17.29 11.59
CA ASN A 16 -15.32 -17.24 11.96
C ASN A 16 -16.18 -16.37 11.01
N GLY A 17 -15.61 -15.86 9.92
CA GLY A 17 -16.35 -15.16 8.86
C GLY A 17 -17.16 -13.95 9.36
N LYS A 18 -18.44 -13.87 8.98
CA LYS A 18 -19.35 -12.73 9.24
C LYS A 18 -19.53 -12.39 10.71
N GLU A 19 -19.41 -13.36 11.62
CA GLU A 19 -19.56 -13.10 13.07
C GLU A 19 -18.37 -12.32 13.63
N GLY A 20 -17.15 -12.59 13.14
CA GLY A 20 -15.97 -11.81 13.48
C GLY A 20 -16.08 -10.38 12.96
N GLU A 21 -16.56 -10.19 11.73
CA GLU A 21 -16.78 -8.85 11.17
C GLU A 21 -17.81 -8.03 11.96
N ASN A 22 -18.89 -8.67 12.42
CA ASN A 22 -19.92 -8.00 13.22
C ASN A 22 -19.42 -7.59 14.61
N ALA A 23 -18.61 -8.42 15.27
CA ALA A 23 -18.06 -8.07 16.58
C ALA A 23 -16.91 -7.04 16.46
N LEU A 24 -16.14 -7.05 15.38
CA LEU A 24 -15.23 -5.94 15.06
C LEU A 24 -15.99 -4.63 14.85
N LYS A 25 -17.10 -4.66 14.09
CA LYS A 25 -17.98 -3.51 13.86
C LYS A 25 -18.48 -2.92 15.19
N LEU A 26 -18.91 -3.78 16.11
CA LEU A 26 -19.40 -3.37 17.43
C LEU A 26 -18.32 -2.76 18.34
N VAL A 27 -17.08 -3.26 18.24
CA VAL A 27 -15.92 -2.66 18.91
C VAL A 27 -15.63 -1.27 18.36
N ARG A 28 -15.81 -1.03 17.04
CA ARG A 28 -15.64 0.30 16.44
C ARG A 28 -16.65 1.32 16.95
N GLU A 29 -17.90 0.91 17.05
CA GLU A 29 -19.03 1.78 17.45
C GLU A 29 -18.87 2.25 18.91
N ASN A 30 -18.41 1.38 19.80
CA ASN A 30 -18.25 1.70 21.21
C ASN A 30 -17.00 2.55 21.53
N ILE A 31 -15.87 2.31 20.85
CA ILE A 31 -14.63 3.06 21.15
C ILE A 31 -14.69 4.51 20.64
N SER A 32 -15.40 4.76 19.53
CA SER A 32 -15.51 6.10 18.92
C SER A 32 -16.16 7.14 19.86
N ASN A 33 -17.04 6.69 20.77
CA ASN A 33 -17.74 7.57 21.71
C ASN A 33 -16.92 7.89 22.98
N SER A 34 -16.12 6.96 23.51
CA SER A 34 -15.31 7.20 24.72
C SER A 34 -14.04 8.03 24.48
N ILE A 35 -13.55 8.13 23.24
CA ILE A 35 -12.31 8.87 22.95
C ILE A 35 -12.53 10.39 22.82
N LYS A 36 -13.75 10.83 22.50
CA LYS A 36 -14.09 12.26 22.32
C LYS A 36 -13.94 13.10 23.61
N SER A 37 -13.79 12.49 24.78
CA SER A 37 -13.74 13.18 26.08
C SER A 37 -12.40 13.07 26.83
N SER A 38 -11.38 12.38 26.30
CA SER A 38 -10.15 12.14 27.07
C SER A 38 -8.92 12.86 26.49
N SER A 39 -8.50 13.93 27.17
CA SER A 39 -7.14 14.46 27.10
C SER A 39 -6.18 13.47 27.76
N LEU A 40 -5.35 12.82 26.96
CA LEU A 40 -4.42 11.76 27.38
C LEU A 40 -3.34 12.32 28.31
N GLY A 41 -3.63 12.34 29.61
CA GLY A 41 -2.71 12.55 30.71
C GLY A 41 -2.81 11.41 31.73
N LYS A 42 -1.65 10.79 32.02
CA LYS A 42 -1.35 9.73 33.00
C LYS A 42 -2.35 8.54 33.08
N TYR A 43 -1.90 7.40 32.54
CA TYR A 43 -2.62 6.14 32.36
C TYR A 43 -2.85 5.30 33.64
N SER A 44 -2.61 5.83 34.84
CA SER A 44 -2.93 5.09 36.09
C SER A 44 -4.43 4.80 36.22
N LYS A 45 -5.29 5.58 35.56
CA LYS A 45 -6.76 5.43 35.60
C LYS A 45 -7.33 4.26 34.79
N TYR A 46 -6.58 3.64 33.88
CA TYR A 46 -7.10 2.48 33.10
C TYR A 46 -7.00 1.16 33.88
N CYS A 47 -6.31 1.15 35.02
CA CYS A 47 -6.45 0.09 36.02
C CYS A 47 -7.75 0.24 36.85
N ASP A 48 -8.41 1.40 36.76
CA ASP A 48 -9.61 1.80 37.50
C ASP A 48 -10.75 2.17 36.54
N VAL A 49 -10.90 1.45 35.42
CA VAL A 49 -12.10 1.59 34.58
C VAL A 49 -13.31 1.22 35.45
N PRO A 50 -14.28 2.14 35.66
CA PRO A 50 -15.42 1.88 36.52
C PRO A 50 -16.19 0.62 36.09
N GLU A 51 -16.65 -0.18 37.04
CA GLU A 51 -17.29 -1.48 36.75
C GLU A 51 -18.48 -1.35 35.78
N ASP A 52 -19.19 -0.23 35.89
CA ASP A 52 -20.34 0.12 35.06
C ASP A 52 -19.96 0.26 33.58
N GLU A 53 -18.75 0.74 33.27
CA GLU A 53 -18.28 0.98 31.91
C GLU A 53 -17.88 -0.33 31.22
N ILE A 54 -17.26 -1.25 31.96
CA ILE A 54 -16.96 -2.61 31.48
C ILE A 54 -18.25 -3.42 31.29
N ASN A 55 -19.20 -3.30 32.22
CA ASN A 55 -20.49 -3.98 32.12
C ASN A 55 -21.29 -3.47 30.92
N ASN A 56 -21.28 -2.16 30.66
CA ASN A 56 -21.91 -1.59 29.46
C ASN A 56 -21.27 -2.09 28.17
N TRP A 57 -19.95 -2.29 28.14
CA TRP A 57 -19.25 -2.85 26.98
C TRP A 57 -19.58 -4.33 26.73
N LEU A 58 -19.62 -5.15 27.79
CA LEU A 58 -20.01 -6.56 27.71
C LEU A 58 -21.49 -6.73 27.31
N ASP A 59 -22.36 -5.88 27.85
CA ASP A 59 -23.79 -5.86 27.56
C ASP A 59 -24.08 -5.40 26.13
N SER A 60 -23.23 -4.53 25.59
CA SER A 60 -23.26 -4.14 24.18
C SER A 60 -22.79 -5.30 23.28
N LEU A 61 -21.63 -5.89 23.58
CA LEU A 61 -21.01 -6.97 22.78
C LEU A 61 -21.84 -8.24 22.68
N LEU A 62 -22.54 -8.60 23.75
CA LEU A 62 -23.20 -9.90 23.88
C LEU A 62 -24.73 -9.77 24.02
N GLY A 63 -25.25 -8.55 24.14
CA GLY A 63 -26.66 -8.27 24.44
C GLY A 63 -26.94 -8.34 25.95
N LYS A 64 -27.70 -7.35 26.46
CA LYS A 64 -27.95 -7.10 27.89
C LYS A 64 -28.32 -8.34 28.74
N ASP A 65 -28.94 -9.35 28.12
CA ASP A 65 -29.53 -10.51 28.82
C ASP A 65 -28.85 -11.86 28.53
N ARG A 66 -27.75 -11.90 27.77
CA ARG A 66 -27.12 -13.19 27.38
C ARG A 66 -26.17 -13.80 28.39
N LEU A 67 -25.63 -12.99 29.30
CA LEU A 67 -24.71 -13.45 30.32
C LEU A 67 -25.24 -13.10 31.70
N ASN A 68 -25.11 -14.02 32.65
CA ASN A 68 -25.39 -13.73 34.04
C ASN A 68 -24.24 -12.91 34.69
N VAL A 69 -24.50 -12.38 35.88
CA VAL A 69 -23.56 -11.51 36.60
C VAL A 69 -22.22 -12.20 36.88
N GLU A 70 -22.21 -13.50 37.15
CA GLU A 70 -20.98 -14.29 37.37
C GLU A 70 -20.14 -14.43 36.09
N GLN A 71 -20.78 -14.70 34.95
CA GLN A 71 -20.11 -14.81 33.65
C GLN A 71 -19.52 -13.48 33.17
N LYS A 72 -20.24 -12.37 33.38
CA LYS A 72 -19.73 -11.02 33.10
C LYS A 72 -18.49 -10.71 33.95
N ASN A 73 -18.50 -11.12 35.23
CA ASN A 73 -17.37 -10.96 36.14
C ASN A 73 -16.16 -11.83 35.75
N GLU A 74 -16.36 -13.05 35.27
CA GLU A 74 -15.26 -13.93 34.82
C GLU A 74 -14.58 -13.40 33.56
N ILE A 75 -15.36 -12.99 32.55
CA ILE A 75 -14.82 -12.38 31.32
C ILE A 75 -14.05 -11.09 31.63
N ARG A 76 -14.58 -10.27 32.55
CA ARG A 76 -13.88 -9.07 33.05
C ARG A 76 -12.54 -9.43 33.67
N CYS A 77 -12.49 -10.42 34.56
CA CYS A 77 -11.25 -10.88 35.18
C CYS A 77 -10.22 -11.31 34.13
N GLN A 78 -10.63 -12.09 33.12
CA GLN A 78 -9.73 -12.55 32.07
C GLN A 78 -9.25 -11.43 31.14
N LEU A 79 -10.12 -10.49 30.77
CA LEU A 79 -9.75 -9.35 29.92
C LEU A 79 -8.78 -8.40 30.64
N CYS A 80 -9.06 -8.10 31.91
CA CYS A 80 -8.16 -7.31 32.77
C CYS A 80 -6.82 -8.02 32.99
N GLN A 81 -6.80 -9.35 33.14
CA GLN A 81 -5.57 -10.13 33.21
C GLN A 81 -4.79 -10.13 31.88
N CYS A 82 -5.47 -10.21 30.74
CA CYS A 82 -4.85 -10.10 29.42
C CYS A 82 -4.24 -8.72 29.17
N LEU A 83 -4.95 -7.65 29.52
CA LEU A 83 -4.47 -6.27 29.38
C LEU A 83 -3.34 -5.94 30.37
N LYS A 84 -3.35 -6.53 31.58
CA LYS A 84 -2.23 -6.46 32.53
C LYS A 84 -0.98 -7.25 32.08
N ARG A 85 -1.12 -8.18 31.14
CA ARG A 85 -0.02 -9.01 30.59
C ARG A 85 0.65 -8.41 29.35
N ILE A 86 0.10 -7.33 28.80
CA ILE A 86 0.63 -6.64 27.62
C ILE A 86 1.12 -5.27 28.10
N ASP A 87 2.40 -4.96 27.85
CA ASP A 87 2.99 -3.72 28.33
C ASP A 87 2.40 -2.49 27.62
N GLU A 88 2.56 -1.30 28.22
CA GLU A 88 2.05 -0.02 27.73
C GLU A 88 2.37 0.24 26.25
N LYS A 89 3.58 -0.12 25.79
CA LYS A 89 3.98 0.08 24.39
C LYS A 89 3.21 -0.84 23.46
N SER A 90 2.93 -2.07 23.88
CA SER A 90 2.18 -3.06 23.11
C SER A 90 0.69 -2.70 23.01
N CYS A 91 0.09 -2.10 24.03
CA CYS A 91 -1.28 -1.54 23.96
C CYS A 91 -1.37 -0.31 23.04
N ILE A 92 -0.41 0.61 23.13
CA ILE A 92 -0.30 1.75 22.20
C ILE A 92 -0.10 1.25 20.77
N ALA A 93 0.72 0.23 20.57
CA ALA A 93 0.94 -0.37 19.26
C ALA A 93 -0.33 -1.00 18.69
N LEU A 94 -1.08 -1.78 19.50
CA LEU A 94 -2.38 -2.34 19.13
C LEU A 94 -3.38 -1.26 18.72
N TRP A 95 -3.47 -0.16 19.47
CA TRP A 95 -4.37 0.93 19.14
C TRP A 95 -3.93 1.68 17.87
N LYS A 96 -2.67 2.10 17.81
CA LYS A 96 -2.14 3.00 16.77
C LYS A 96 -1.92 2.30 15.44
N TYR A 97 -1.47 1.05 15.44
CA TYR A 97 -1.11 0.30 14.24
C TYR A 97 -2.15 -0.75 13.84
N TRP A 98 -3.21 -0.95 14.61
CA TRP A 98 -4.18 -2.00 14.32
C TRP A 98 -5.65 -1.54 14.44
N LEU A 99 -6.11 -1.13 15.63
CA LEU A 99 -7.51 -0.73 15.82
C LEU A 99 -7.86 0.55 15.06
N ARG A 100 -7.06 1.62 15.17
CA ARG A 100 -7.33 2.89 14.47
C ARG A 100 -7.33 2.74 12.93
N PRO A 101 -6.35 2.07 12.30
CA PRO A 101 -6.40 1.81 10.86
C PRO A 101 -7.66 1.09 10.39
N VAL A 102 -8.12 0.14 11.22
CA VAL A 102 -9.29 -0.67 10.93
C VAL A 102 -10.58 0.12 11.13
N THR A 103 -10.65 1.07 12.07
CA THR A 103 -11.89 1.78 12.41
C THR A 103 -12.09 3.14 11.75
N ASN A 104 -11.01 3.81 11.34
CA ASN A 104 -11.08 5.10 10.67
C ASN A 104 -10.02 5.15 9.55
N PRO A 105 -10.29 4.49 8.41
CA PRO A 105 -9.32 4.37 7.34
C PRO A 105 -9.02 5.74 6.72
N ILE A 106 -7.73 6.00 6.52
CA ILE A 106 -7.22 7.19 5.84
C ILE A 106 -6.59 6.70 4.53
N SER A 107 -7.18 7.11 3.42
CA SER A 107 -6.77 6.64 2.09
C SER A 107 -5.87 7.65 1.38
N ALA A 108 -4.84 7.14 0.71
CA ALA A 108 -4.01 7.88 -0.23
C ALA A 108 -4.20 7.35 -1.66
N LEU A 109 -4.06 8.23 -2.64
CA LEU A 109 -3.90 7.85 -4.05
C LEU A 109 -2.42 7.86 -4.39
N LEU A 110 -1.91 6.82 -5.02
CA LEU A 110 -0.54 6.75 -5.55
C LEU A 110 -0.62 6.69 -7.07
N ILE A 111 -0.13 7.74 -7.73
CA ILE A 111 0.01 7.84 -9.18
C ILE A 111 1.42 7.39 -9.52
N VAL A 112 1.52 6.19 -10.08
CA VAL A 112 2.79 5.53 -10.38
C VAL A 112 3.25 5.92 -11.79
N ASP A 113 4.38 6.62 -11.86
CA ASP A 113 5.17 6.84 -13.07
C ASP A 113 4.36 7.31 -14.30
N ALA A 114 3.45 8.27 -14.11
CA ALA A 114 2.64 8.82 -15.19
C ALA A 114 3.45 9.84 -16.05
N GLN A 115 4.59 9.40 -16.56
CA GLN A 115 5.60 10.21 -17.24
C GLN A 115 5.53 10.06 -18.77
N ASN A 116 6.09 11.04 -19.47
CA ASN A 116 6.02 11.10 -20.93
C ASN A 116 6.62 9.87 -21.64
N ASP A 117 7.75 9.33 -21.14
CA ASP A 117 8.41 8.20 -21.80
C ASP A 117 7.55 6.93 -21.83
N PHE A 118 6.70 6.71 -20.82
CA PHE A 118 5.78 5.56 -20.79
C PHE A 118 4.53 5.75 -21.65
N MET A 119 4.21 6.99 -22.02
CA MET A 119 2.99 7.31 -22.79
C MET A 119 3.28 7.50 -24.28
N SER A 120 4.21 8.41 -24.61
CA SER A 120 4.50 8.80 -25.99
C SER A 120 5.99 8.93 -26.31
N GLY A 121 6.88 8.72 -25.33
CA GLY A 121 8.33 8.76 -25.52
C GLY A 121 8.97 7.40 -25.79
N SER A 122 10.18 7.21 -25.26
CA SER A 122 11.07 6.12 -25.65
C SER A 122 10.64 4.72 -25.20
N LEU A 123 9.81 4.63 -24.16
CA LEU A 123 9.24 3.39 -23.63
C LEU A 123 7.71 3.44 -23.67
N ALA A 124 7.14 4.06 -24.71
CA ALA A 124 5.70 4.18 -24.85
C ALA A 124 5.04 2.79 -24.88
N LEU A 125 4.09 2.52 -23.98
CA LEU A 125 3.49 1.20 -23.79
C LEU A 125 2.82 0.65 -25.06
N LYS A 126 2.36 1.52 -25.98
CA LYS A 126 1.78 1.12 -27.27
C LYS A 126 2.78 0.41 -28.19
N HIS A 127 4.08 0.52 -27.89
CA HIS A 127 5.17 -0.16 -28.60
C HIS A 127 5.67 -1.41 -27.85
N CYS A 128 5.15 -1.67 -26.65
CA CYS A 128 5.40 -2.89 -25.90
C CYS A 128 4.49 -4.03 -26.38
N PRO A 129 4.79 -5.30 -26.03
CA PRO A 129 4.04 -6.46 -26.51
C PRO A 129 2.52 -6.44 -26.28
N ALA A 130 2.04 -5.78 -25.22
CA ALA A 130 0.61 -5.66 -24.94
C ALA A 130 -0.10 -4.68 -25.90
N GLY A 131 0.62 -3.71 -26.47
CA GLY A 131 0.06 -2.69 -27.36
C GLY A 131 -0.94 -1.75 -26.66
N GLU A 132 -0.94 -1.71 -25.33
CA GLU A 132 -1.79 -0.83 -24.53
C GLU A 132 -1.33 0.63 -24.59
N ASP A 133 -2.25 1.59 -24.62
CA ASP A 133 -1.90 3.01 -24.72
C ASP A 133 -1.85 3.69 -23.35
N GLY A 134 -0.65 4.07 -22.91
CA GLY A 134 -0.41 4.74 -21.64
C GLY A 134 -1.12 6.09 -21.51
N GLU A 135 -1.47 6.79 -22.61
CA GLU A 135 -2.22 8.06 -22.50
C GLU A 135 -3.65 7.85 -21.98
N GLU A 136 -4.21 6.65 -22.10
CA GLU A 136 -5.58 6.37 -21.67
C GLU A 136 -5.76 6.47 -20.13
N VAL A 137 -4.68 6.38 -19.35
CA VAL A 137 -4.77 6.55 -17.89
C VAL A 137 -4.99 8.00 -17.47
N VAL A 138 -4.67 8.97 -18.32
CA VAL A 138 -4.66 10.41 -17.98
C VAL A 138 -6.05 10.89 -17.56
N ALA A 139 -7.08 10.55 -18.32
CA ALA A 139 -8.45 10.97 -18.02
C ALA A 139 -8.96 10.37 -16.70
N VAL A 140 -8.59 9.12 -16.41
CA VAL A 140 -8.98 8.43 -15.17
C VAL A 140 -8.27 9.05 -13.96
N ILE A 141 -6.97 9.33 -14.08
CA ILE A 141 -6.17 9.97 -13.03
C ILE A 141 -6.73 11.37 -12.72
N GLU A 142 -7.00 12.18 -13.74
CA GLU A 142 -7.57 13.52 -13.55
C GLU A 142 -8.97 13.50 -12.93
N ASP A 143 -9.83 12.56 -13.33
CA ASP A 143 -11.14 12.38 -12.72
C ASP A 143 -11.01 12.05 -11.21
N LEU A 144 -10.11 11.13 -10.83
CA LEU A 144 -9.83 10.79 -9.43
C LEU A 144 -9.30 11.98 -8.62
N LEU A 145 -8.39 12.77 -9.21
CA LEU A 145 -7.83 13.98 -8.60
C LEU A 145 -8.90 15.06 -8.40
N SER A 146 -9.78 15.25 -9.39
CA SER A 146 -10.84 16.27 -9.35
C SER A 146 -11.86 16.04 -8.24
N LYS A 147 -12.12 14.78 -7.87
CA LYS A 147 -13.08 14.40 -6.83
C LYS A 147 -12.57 14.64 -5.40
N ASN A 148 -11.27 14.90 -5.22
CA ASN A 148 -10.65 15.19 -3.93
C ASN A 148 -11.02 14.17 -2.82
N LEU A 149 -10.99 12.88 -3.16
CA LEU A 149 -11.47 11.80 -2.29
C LEU A 149 -10.45 11.39 -1.22
N PHE A 150 -9.16 11.63 -1.49
CA PHE A 150 -8.03 11.10 -0.74
C PHE A 150 -7.46 12.13 0.22
N LYS A 151 -6.85 11.65 1.32
CA LYS A 151 -6.22 12.54 2.31
C LYS A 151 -4.94 13.17 1.78
N VAL A 152 -4.21 12.45 0.94
CA VAL A 152 -2.95 12.84 0.31
C VAL A 152 -2.82 12.08 -1.02
N VAL A 153 -2.15 12.71 -1.99
CA VAL A 153 -1.77 12.08 -3.25
C VAL A 153 -0.24 11.91 -3.27
N GLY A 154 0.22 10.74 -3.68
CA GLY A 154 1.63 10.46 -3.95
C GLY A 154 1.87 10.36 -5.45
N TYR A 155 2.89 11.04 -5.95
CA TYR A 155 3.37 10.97 -7.32
C TYR A 155 4.74 10.31 -7.33
N THR A 156 4.90 9.26 -8.13
CA THR A 156 6.19 8.60 -8.30
C THR A 156 6.75 8.91 -9.68
N PHE A 157 8.08 8.95 -9.74
CA PHE A 157 8.83 9.25 -10.95
C PHE A 157 9.98 8.28 -11.06
N ASP A 158 10.05 7.55 -12.16
CA ASP A 158 11.31 6.96 -12.58
C ASP A 158 12.29 8.08 -12.93
N TRP A 159 13.51 7.98 -12.41
CA TRP A 159 14.44 9.09 -12.38
C TRP A 159 15.89 8.60 -12.53
N HIS A 160 16.20 8.11 -13.73
CA HIS A 160 17.41 7.35 -14.00
C HIS A 160 18.59 8.21 -14.47
N PRO A 161 19.80 8.02 -13.91
CA PRO A 161 20.99 8.65 -14.47
C PRO A 161 21.30 8.10 -15.87
N PRO A 162 22.03 8.84 -16.73
CA PRO A 162 22.36 8.38 -18.08
C PRO A 162 23.13 7.05 -18.14
N ASP A 163 23.86 6.68 -17.10
CA ASP A 163 24.62 5.42 -17.01
C ASP A 163 23.87 4.30 -16.26
N HIS A 164 22.55 4.41 -16.09
CA HIS A 164 21.75 3.44 -15.34
C HIS A 164 21.83 2.01 -15.91
N CYS A 165 21.94 1.01 -15.03
CA CYS A 165 22.14 -0.40 -15.38
C CYS A 165 20.93 -1.08 -16.00
N SER A 166 19.74 -0.49 -15.91
CA SER A 166 18.55 -1.05 -16.54
C SER A 166 18.52 -0.80 -18.06
N PHE A 167 19.34 0.09 -18.60
CA PHE A 167 19.31 0.41 -20.02
C PHE A 167 20.13 -0.58 -20.85
N ILE A 168 19.55 -1.05 -21.95
CA ILE A 168 20.20 -1.98 -22.89
C ILE A 168 21.51 -1.43 -23.46
N ASP A 169 21.59 -0.13 -23.72
CA ASP A 169 22.79 0.51 -24.26
C ASP A 169 23.92 0.65 -23.21
N ASN A 170 23.60 0.46 -21.93
CA ASN A 170 24.53 0.47 -20.81
C ASN A 170 24.93 -0.92 -20.31
N VAL A 171 24.38 -2.02 -20.86
CA VAL A 171 24.65 -3.40 -20.39
C VAL A 171 26.14 -3.74 -20.32
N SER A 172 26.94 -3.16 -21.22
CA SER A 172 28.39 -3.38 -21.29
C SER A 172 29.20 -2.57 -20.26
N LEU A 173 28.59 -1.57 -19.60
CA LEU A 173 29.25 -0.74 -18.59
C LEU A 173 29.46 -1.49 -17.26
N TYR A 174 28.69 -2.54 -17.03
CA TYR A 174 28.69 -3.30 -15.79
C TYR A 174 29.03 -4.78 -16.07
N PRO A 175 29.90 -5.41 -15.26
CA PRO A 175 30.23 -6.82 -15.44
C PRO A 175 29.01 -7.69 -15.18
N LEU A 176 28.75 -8.66 -16.07
CA LEU A 176 27.71 -9.66 -15.88
C LEU A 176 28.26 -10.84 -15.09
N HIS A 177 27.45 -11.36 -14.16
CA HIS A 177 27.76 -12.57 -13.41
C HIS A 177 27.75 -13.79 -14.34
N SER A 178 28.49 -14.84 -13.97
CA SER A 178 28.60 -16.08 -14.77
C SER A 178 27.27 -16.82 -14.94
N THR A 179 26.28 -16.54 -14.09
CA THR A 179 24.91 -17.09 -14.19
C THR A 179 23.96 -16.25 -15.06
N SER A 180 24.42 -15.13 -15.62
CA SER A 180 23.60 -14.34 -16.53
C SER A 180 23.24 -15.19 -17.76
N PRO A 181 21.96 -15.27 -18.17
CA PRO A 181 21.53 -16.15 -19.25
C PRO A 181 22.02 -15.69 -20.62
N VAL A 182 22.36 -14.40 -20.75
CA VAL A 182 22.93 -13.81 -21.97
C VAL A 182 24.18 -13.00 -21.63
N SER A 183 25.10 -12.94 -22.60
CA SER A 183 26.29 -12.07 -22.53
C SER A 183 25.95 -10.64 -22.95
N SER A 184 26.74 -9.65 -22.52
CA SER A 184 26.52 -8.24 -22.85
C SER A 184 26.54 -7.97 -24.37
N ALA A 185 27.32 -8.73 -25.14
CA ALA A 185 27.38 -8.61 -26.60
C ALA A 185 26.17 -9.20 -27.34
N GLN A 186 25.39 -10.07 -26.68
CA GLN A 186 24.23 -10.74 -27.26
C GLN A 186 22.90 -10.25 -26.70
N ALA A 187 22.93 -9.48 -25.62
CA ALA A 187 21.77 -8.94 -24.94
C ALA A 187 20.91 -8.09 -25.88
N LYS A 188 19.59 -8.22 -25.74
CA LYS A 188 18.58 -7.49 -26.49
C LYS A 188 17.62 -6.78 -25.54
N LEU A 189 16.80 -5.91 -26.10
CA LEU A 189 15.68 -5.30 -25.37
C LEU A 189 14.81 -6.39 -24.74
N PHE A 190 14.48 -6.18 -23.48
CA PHE A 190 13.68 -7.05 -22.60
C PHE A 190 14.34 -8.38 -22.19
N ASP A 191 15.60 -8.62 -22.57
CA ASP A 191 16.35 -9.73 -22.00
C ASP A 191 16.59 -9.50 -20.49
N VAL A 192 16.69 -10.59 -19.74
CA VAL A 192 17.10 -10.56 -18.34
C VAL A 192 18.60 -10.82 -18.26
N VAL A 193 19.32 -9.97 -17.53
CA VAL A 193 20.73 -10.17 -17.19
C VAL A 193 20.93 -10.25 -15.67
N VAL A 194 22.06 -10.80 -15.25
CA VAL A 194 22.47 -10.80 -13.84
C VAL A 194 23.81 -10.09 -13.72
N TYR A 195 23.85 -8.99 -12.98
CA TYR A 195 25.09 -8.25 -12.74
C TYR A 195 25.97 -8.94 -11.69
N ASP A 196 27.30 -8.86 -11.86
CA ASP A 196 28.29 -9.39 -10.93
C ASP A 196 28.45 -8.47 -9.71
N LYS A 197 27.39 -8.42 -8.90
CA LYS A 197 27.28 -7.63 -7.68
C LYS A 197 26.40 -8.37 -6.68
N LEU A 198 26.69 -8.23 -5.39
CA LEU A 198 25.84 -8.77 -4.33
C LEU A 198 24.82 -7.73 -3.83
N PRO A 199 23.56 -8.13 -3.59
CA PRO A 199 22.98 -9.43 -3.92
C PRO A 199 22.83 -9.60 -5.45
N LEU A 200 22.86 -10.86 -5.92
CA LEU A 200 22.63 -11.17 -7.34
C LEU A 200 21.15 -10.94 -7.65
N ILE A 201 20.87 -10.01 -8.55
CA ILE A 201 19.52 -9.59 -8.91
C ILE A 201 19.36 -9.74 -10.42
N ASN A 202 18.18 -10.23 -10.82
CA ASN A 202 17.77 -10.25 -12.22
C ASN A 202 17.37 -8.84 -12.66
N GLN A 203 17.99 -8.32 -13.71
CA GLN A 203 17.65 -7.04 -14.32
C GLN A 203 17.06 -7.26 -15.71
N ILE A 204 15.84 -6.78 -15.94
CA ILE A 204 15.28 -6.68 -17.30
C ILE A 204 15.93 -5.46 -17.98
N LEU A 205 16.38 -5.62 -19.22
CA LEU A 205 16.97 -4.53 -19.99
C LEU A 205 15.88 -3.75 -20.74
N TRP A 206 15.82 -2.45 -20.49
CA TRP A 206 14.85 -1.52 -21.05
C TRP A 206 15.51 -0.62 -22.10
N PRO A 207 14.75 0.00 -23.02
CA PRO A 207 15.28 1.15 -23.74
C PRO A 207 15.63 2.26 -22.74
N ARG A 208 16.49 3.18 -23.13
CA ARG A 208 16.77 4.37 -22.32
C ARG A 208 15.47 5.18 -22.15
N HIS A 209 15.08 5.41 -20.91
CA HIS A 209 13.84 6.11 -20.56
C HIS A 209 14.00 6.87 -19.25
N CYS A 210 13.12 7.84 -19.02
CA CYS A 210 13.00 8.63 -17.80
C CYS A 210 14.36 9.15 -17.28
N VAL A 211 15.21 9.58 -18.21
CA VAL A 211 16.53 10.11 -17.89
C VAL A 211 16.36 11.43 -17.13
N ILE A 212 17.13 11.60 -16.05
CA ILE A 212 17.10 12.80 -15.20
C ILE A 212 17.10 14.08 -16.04
N ASP A 213 16.19 15.00 -15.70
CA ASP A 213 16.00 16.31 -16.33
C ASP A 213 15.69 16.27 -17.84
N SER A 214 15.24 15.13 -18.36
CA SER A 214 14.74 15.01 -19.74
C SER A 214 13.22 15.16 -19.80
N TRP A 215 12.71 15.54 -20.99
CA TRP A 215 11.28 15.56 -21.27
C TRP A 215 10.59 14.23 -20.97
N GLY A 216 11.27 13.12 -21.26
CA GLY A 216 10.76 11.77 -21.02
C GLY A 216 10.46 11.49 -19.54
N ALA A 217 11.22 12.11 -18.64
CA ALA A 217 11.05 11.96 -17.19
C ALA A 217 10.03 12.95 -16.58
N GLU A 218 9.50 13.90 -17.34
CA GLU A 218 8.49 14.83 -16.84
C GLU A 218 7.13 14.14 -16.66
N LEU A 219 6.34 14.62 -15.70
CA LEU A 219 4.93 14.24 -15.56
C LEU A 219 4.18 14.58 -16.85
N HIS A 220 3.30 13.70 -17.29
CA HIS A 220 2.48 13.99 -18.46
C HIS A 220 1.66 15.28 -18.26
N LYS A 221 1.70 16.18 -19.25
CA LYS A 221 1.07 17.52 -19.19
C LYS A 221 -0.44 17.52 -18.93
N GLY A 222 -1.10 16.41 -19.22
CA GLY A 222 -2.53 16.24 -18.99
C GLY A 222 -2.88 15.92 -17.54
N ILE A 223 -1.88 15.65 -16.68
CA ILE A 223 -2.06 15.34 -15.27
C ILE A 223 -1.66 16.58 -14.45
N LYS A 224 -2.49 16.92 -13.47
CA LYS A 224 -2.25 18.01 -12.54
C LYS A 224 -0.95 17.76 -11.77
N PRO A 225 -0.01 18.73 -11.75
CA PRO A 225 1.25 18.58 -11.03
C PRO A 225 1.02 18.50 -9.51
N PRO A 226 1.94 17.86 -8.76
CA PRO A 226 1.84 17.73 -7.32
C PRO A 226 1.72 19.09 -6.63
N GLY A 227 0.77 19.19 -5.71
CA GLY A 227 0.61 20.34 -4.82
C GLY A 227 1.63 20.34 -3.68
N LYS A 228 1.55 21.37 -2.83
CA LYS A 228 2.46 21.54 -1.69
C LYS A 228 2.37 20.42 -0.66
N ASP A 229 1.18 19.86 -0.47
CA ASP A 229 0.90 18.84 0.55
C ASP A 229 0.92 17.41 -0.01
N ASP A 230 1.22 17.26 -1.31
CA ASP A 230 1.34 15.98 -1.99
C ASP A 230 2.75 15.39 -1.82
N ILE A 231 2.84 14.07 -1.87
CA ILE A 231 4.08 13.33 -1.73
C ILE A 231 4.69 13.16 -3.12
N THR A 232 6.00 13.40 -3.26
CA THR A 232 6.73 13.17 -4.51
C THR A 232 7.91 12.26 -4.23
N VAL A 233 8.02 11.16 -4.98
CA VAL A 233 9.10 10.18 -4.83
C VAL A 233 9.77 9.94 -6.17
N LYS A 234 11.09 10.13 -6.21
CA LYS A 234 11.93 9.77 -7.36
C LYS A 234 12.63 8.46 -7.06
N LYS A 235 12.47 7.47 -7.93
CA LYS A 235 13.04 6.12 -7.81
C LYS A 235 13.99 5.83 -8.97
N GLY A 236 14.83 4.80 -8.84
CA GLY A 236 15.75 4.38 -9.89
C GLY A 236 16.96 5.30 -10.11
N SER A 237 17.28 6.20 -9.16
CA SER A 237 18.40 7.14 -9.31
C SER A 237 19.78 6.55 -9.00
N ASN A 238 19.85 5.29 -8.55
CA ASN A 238 21.12 4.59 -8.34
C ASN A 238 21.56 3.93 -9.67
N PRO A 239 22.70 4.32 -10.27
CA PRO A 239 23.09 3.80 -11.57
C PRO A 239 23.31 2.28 -11.62
N ARG A 240 23.46 1.62 -10.46
CA ARG A 240 23.77 0.19 -10.33
C ARG A 240 22.63 -0.68 -9.80
N ILE A 241 21.49 -0.08 -9.42
CA ILE A 241 20.34 -0.82 -8.89
C ILE A 241 19.08 -0.12 -9.37
N ASP A 242 18.25 -0.87 -10.09
CA ASP A 242 16.94 -0.41 -10.53
C ASP A 242 15.92 -0.42 -9.40
N SER A 243 14.80 0.27 -9.57
CA SER A 243 13.76 0.41 -8.53
C SER A 243 12.39 0.48 -9.20
N TYR A 244 11.73 -0.68 -9.34
CA TYR A 244 10.36 -0.72 -9.85
C TYR A 244 9.37 -0.27 -8.79
N SER A 245 9.53 -0.73 -7.56
CA SER A 245 8.70 -0.29 -6.46
C SER A 245 9.00 1.15 -6.09
N ALA A 246 7.94 1.89 -5.78
CA ALA A 246 8.05 3.20 -5.16
C ALA A 246 8.47 3.16 -3.69
N PHE A 247 8.60 1.97 -3.09
CA PHE A 247 8.98 1.80 -1.69
C PHE A 247 10.41 1.29 -1.50
N TRP A 248 10.87 0.33 -2.31
CA TRP A 248 12.20 -0.27 -2.20
C TRP A 248 12.88 -0.38 -3.58
N ASP A 249 14.22 -0.36 -3.57
CA ASP A 249 14.99 -0.75 -4.75
C ASP A 249 14.89 -2.27 -5.00
N ASN A 250 15.22 -2.72 -6.22
CA ASN A 250 15.11 -4.13 -6.60
C ASN A 250 16.09 -5.05 -5.84
N ALA A 251 16.92 -4.49 -4.96
CA ALA A 251 17.83 -5.21 -4.08
C ALA A 251 17.30 -5.35 -2.64
N ASP A 252 16.13 -4.78 -2.32
CA ASP A 252 15.59 -4.63 -0.97
C ASP A 252 16.59 -4.02 0.03
N CYS A 253 17.50 -3.17 -0.48
CA CYS A 253 18.59 -2.59 0.30
C CYS A 253 18.29 -1.15 0.71
N VAL A 254 17.57 -0.40 -0.14
CA VAL A 254 17.28 1.02 0.08
C VAL A 254 15.78 1.28 0.01
N GLN A 255 15.22 1.79 1.10
CA GLN A 255 13.84 2.25 1.15
C GLN A 255 13.74 3.71 0.70
N THR A 256 12.71 4.04 -0.08
CA THR A 256 12.35 5.43 -0.38
C THR A 256 11.67 6.11 0.83
N SER A 257 11.39 7.41 0.72
CA SER A 257 10.65 8.11 1.78
C SER A 257 9.15 7.77 1.82
N LEU A 258 8.60 7.09 0.80
CA LEU A 258 7.16 6.94 0.59
C LEU A 258 6.46 6.37 1.82
N PHE A 259 7.01 5.31 2.40
CA PHE A 259 6.46 4.67 3.60
C PHE A 259 6.29 5.67 4.74
N VAL A 260 7.37 6.38 5.06
CA VAL A 260 7.42 7.32 6.18
C VAL A 260 6.48 8.50 5.92
N ASP A 261 6.40 8.97 4.70
CA ASP A 261 5.53 10.09 4.33
C ASP A 261 4.06 9.68 4.41
N LEU A 262 3.66 8.52 3.89
CA LEU A 262 2.31 7.97 4.09
C LEU A 262 1.94 7.84 5.57
N LEU A 263 2.88 7.35 6.41
CA LEU A 263 2.67 7.26 7.86
C LEU A 263 2.49 8.62 8.54
N LYS A 264 3.23 9.66 8.12
CA LYS A 264 3.04 11.04 8.65
C LYS A 264 1.63 11.57 8.36
N HIS A 265 1.06 11.21 7.21
CA HIS A 265 -0.32 11.52 6.86
C HIS A 265 -1.35 10.59 7.54
N GLY A 266 -0.88 9.59 8.29
CA GLY A 266 -1.71 8.62 8.99
C GLY A 266 -2.40 7.64 8.05
N VAL A 267 -1.89 7.45 6.83
CA VAL A 267 -2.47 6.60 5.79
C VAL A 267 -2.51 5.15 6.24
N THR A 268 -3.60 4.48 5.88
CA THR A 268 -3.91 3.08 6.23
C THR A 268 -4.25 2.26 5.00
N ASP A 269 -4.76 2.93 3.97
CA ASP A 269 -5.20 2.33 2.71
C ASP A 269 -4.52 3.09 1.57
N VAL A 270 -3.97 2.35 0.60
CA VAL A 270 -3.43 2.93 -0.62
C VAL A 270 -4.25 2.46 -1.81
N TYR A 271 -4.45 3.38 -2.75
CA TYR A 271 -5.07 3.13 -4.03
C TYR A 271 -4.05 3.49 -5.10
N LEU A 272 -3.64 2.51 -5.92
CA LEU A 272 -2.62 2.71 -6.94
C LEU A 272 -3.26 2.78 -8.32
N CYS A 273 -2.77 3.69 -9.14
CA CYS A 273 -3.00 3.77 -10.58
C CYS A 273 -1.69 4.19 -11.29
N GLY A 274 -1.65 4.14 -12.61
CA GLY A 274 -0.48 4.55 -13.39
C GLY A 274 0.19 3.41 -14.15
N LEU A 275 1.50 3.53 -14.38
CA LEU A 275 2.25 2.74 -15.37
C LEU A 275 3.51 2.12 -14.75
N ALA A 276 3.99 0.96 -15.20
CA ALA A 276 3.24 -0.07 -15.91
C ALA A 276 2.58 -1.04 -14.90
N PHE A 277 1.39 -1.54 -15.24
CA PHE A 277 0.56 -2.42 -14.40
C PHE A 277 1.32 -3.65 -13.88
N ASP A 278 2.05 -4.32 -14.77
CA ASP A 278 2.82 -5.54 -14.54
C ASP A 278 4.27 -5.31 -14.08
N VAL A 279 4.68 -4.05 -13.89
CA VAL A 279 6.03 -3.67 -13.45
C VAL A 279 5.97 -2.74 -12.23
N CYS A 280 6.02 -1.42 -12.40
CA CYS A 280 6.12 -0.48 -11.28
C CYS A 280 4.87 -0.50 -10.39
N VAL A 281 3.67 -0.60 -10.97
CA VAL A 281 2.41 -0.71 -10.19
C VAL A 281 2.40 -2.04 -9.43
N LYS A 282 2.78 -3.14 -10.08
CA LYS A 282 2.92 -4.47 -9.46
C LYS A 282 3.78 -4.42 -8.21
N HIS A 283 5.04 -4.02 -8.36
CA HIS A 283 6.01 -4.04 -7.26
C HIS A 283 5.58 -3.06 -6.15
N SER A 284 5.11 -1.86 -6.51
CA SER A 284 4.61 -0.89 -5.52
C SER A 284 3.40 -1.39 -4.74
N ALA A 285 2.47 -2.11 -5.38
CA ALA A 285 1.28 -2.64 -4.73
C ALA A 285 1.62 -3.80 -3.76
N ILE A 286 2.54 -4.69 -4.16
CA ILE A 286 3.03 -5.78 -3.32
C ILE A 286 3.76 -5.21 -2.11
N ASP A 287 4.70 -4.28 -2.30
CA ASP A 287 5.44 -3.66 -1.19
C ASP A 287 4.52 -2.89 -0.23
N ALA A 288 3.50 -2.21 -0.76
CA ALA A 288 2.52 -1.53 0.07
C ALA A 288 1.76 -2.53 0.97
N LEU A 289 1.39 -3.68 0.40
CA LEU A 289 0.73 -4.75 1.15
C LEU A 289 1.65 -5.32 2.23
N GLU A 290 2.91 -5.60 1.89
CA GLU A 290 3.91 -6.14 2.82
C GLU A 290 4.24 -5.17 3.95
N GLN A 291 4.18 -3.87 3.68
CA GLN A 291 4.31 -2.81 4.70
C GLN A 291 3.04 -2.60 5.53
N GLY A 292 1.98 -3.36 5.26
CA GLY A 292 0.78 -3.42 6.08
C GLY A 292 -0.31 -2.43 5.67
N PHE A 293 -0.19 -1.74 4.53
CA PHE A 293 -1.29 -0.94 4.00
C PHE A 293 -2.36 -1.86 3.40
N LYS A 294 -3.62 -1.45 3.53
CA LYS A 294 -4.68 -2.07 2.73
C LYS A 294 -4.58 -1.58 1.29
N THR A 295 -4.12 -2.44 0.41
CA THR A 295 -3.79 -2.09 -0.97
C THR A 295 -4.97 -2.34 -1.93
N HIS A 296 -5.23 -1.34 -2.77
CA HIS A 296 -6.19 -1.40 -3.87
C HIS A 296 -5.50 -0.96 -5.16
N VAL A 297 -5.82 -1.58 -6.29
CA VAL A 297 -5.32 -1.19 -7.60
C VAL A 297 -6.51 -0.83 -8.48
N ILE A 298 -6.47 0.39 -9.03
CA ILE A 298 -7.50 0.95 -9.90
C ILE A 298 -7.20 0.50 -11.34
N VAL A 299 -7.83 -0.60 -11.77
CA VAL A 299 -7.40 -1.37 -12.95
C VAL A 299 -7.54 -0.57 -14.25
N ASP A 300 -8.68 0.10 -14.44
CA ASP A 300 -8.93 0.98 -15.59
C ASP A 300 -8.03 2.24 -15.61
N GLY A 301 -7.44 2.59 -14.46
CA GLY A 301 -6.42 3.61 -14.30
C GLY A 301 -4.98 3.14 -14.52
N CYS A 302 -4.77 1.92 -15.04
CA CYS A 302 -3.44 1.36 -15.30
C CYS A 302 -3.31 0.83 -16.74
N ARG A 303 -2.08 0.76 -17.25
CA ARG A 303 -1.74 0.02 -18.49
C ARG A 303 -0.42 -0.75 -18.30
N GLY A 304 -0.27 -1.89 -18.97
CA GLY A 304 0.86 -2.81 -18.80
C GLY A 304 1.74 -2.99 -20.05
N VAL A 305 2.87 -3.65 -19.85
CA VAL A 305 3.91 -3.90 -20.87
C VAL A 305 3.59 -5.15 -21.68
N SER A 306 3.20 -6.24 -21.03
CA SER A 306 3.04 -7.55 -21.68
C SER A 306 1.73 -8.25 -21.31
N PRO A 307 1.08 -8.96 -22.24
CA PRO A 307 -0.16 -9.68 -21.94
C PRO A 307 0.01 -10.73 -20.83
N ASP A 308 1.12 -11.47 -20.87
CA ASP A 308 1.43 -12.51 -19.88
C ASP A 308 1.73 -11.88 -18.51
N GLY A 309 2.54 -10.82 -18.47
CA GLY A 309 2.84 -10.09 -17.23
C GLY A 309 1.59 -9.49 -16.58
N ILE A 310 0.68 -8.92 -17.38
CA ILE A 310 -0.61 -8.41 -16.89
C ILE A 310 -1.44 -9.57 -16.29
N ALA A 311 -1.57 -10.68 -17.01
CA ALA A 311 -2.36 -11.82 -16.57
C ALA A 311 -1.79 -12.47 -15.29
N GLU A 312 -0.47 -12.56 -15.17
CA GLU A 312 0.21 -13.05 -13.95
C GLU A 312 0.02 -12.09 -12.78
N THR A 313 0.20 -10.79 -13.02
CA THR A 313 0.03 -9.75 -12.00
C THR A 313 -1.39 -9.74 -11.43
N MET A 314 -2.41 -9.88 -12.28
CA MET A 314 -3.81 -10.00 -11.84
C MET A 314 -4.01 -11.19 -10.89
N LYS A 315 -3.46 -12.37 -11.24
CA LYS A 315 -3.55 -13.57 -10.40
C LYS A 315 -2.82 -13.38 -9.08
N GLU A 316 -1.64 -12.76 -9.12
CA GLU A 316 -0.82 -12.50 -7.94
C GLU A 316 -1.49 -11.51 -6.97
N PHE A 317 -2.05 -10.42 -7.49
CA PHE A 317 -2.81 -9.46 -6.69
C PHE A 317 -3.97 -10.13 -5.96
N LEU A 318 -4.79 -10.92 -6.67
CA LEU A 318 -5.92 -11.63 -6.06
C LEU A 318 -5.46 -12.64 -5.01
N LYS A 319 -4.37 -13.37 -5.28
CA LYS A 319 -3.79 -14.35 -4.35
C LYS A 319 -3.30 -13.70 -3.05
N ASN A 320 -2.69 -12.51 -3.14
CA ASN A 320 -2.15 -11.77 -2.00
C ASN A 320 -3.21 -10.90 -1.28
N GLY A 321 -4.44 -10.83 -1.78
CA GLY A 321 -5.51 -10.05 -1.17
C GLY A 321 -5.47 -8.55 -1.52
N ILE A 322 -4.75 -8.18 -2.58
CA ILE A 322 -4.82 -6.84 -3.17
C ILE A 322 -6.17 -6.70 -3.88
N VAL A 323 -6.88 -5.61 -3.58
CA VAL A 323 -8.23 -5.39 -4.09
C VAL A 323 -8.17 -4.72 -5.46
N LEU A 324 -8.64 -5.41 -6.49
CA LEU A 324 -8.83 -4.84 -7.82
C LEU A 324 -10.16 -4.09 -7.88
N ILE A 325 -10.13 -2.83 -8.33
CA ILE A 325 -11.30 -1.95 -8.37
C ILE A 325 -11.31 -1.11 -9.66
N GLU A 326 -12.50 -0.79 -10.15
CA GLU A 326 -12.71 0.17 -11.23
C GLU A 326 -12.82 1.59 -10.66
N SER A 327 -12.30 2.60 -11.37
CA SER A 327 -12.26 4.00 -10.92
C SER A 327 -13.64 4.53 -10.51
N ASN A 328 -14.69 4.12 -11.24
CA ASN A 328 -16.07 4.52 -10.97
C ASN A 328 -16.64 3.97 -9.64
N LYS A 329 -16.01 2.95 -9.03
CA LYS A 329 -16.40 2.40 -7.73
C LYS A 329 -15.56 2.91 -6.56
N VAL A 330 -14.50 3.65 -6.82
CA VAL A 330 -13.58 4.15 -5.78
C VAL A 330 -14.31 5.04 -4.79
N GLU A 331 -15.11 5.99 -5.28
CA GLU A 331 -15.85 6.91 -4.42
C GLU A 331 -16.83 6.16 -3.51
N ASP A 332 -17.60 5.22 -4.05
CA ASP A 332 -18.52 4.39 -3.27
C ASP A 332 -17.78 3.51 -2.27
N ALA A 333 -16.63 2.96 -2.63
CA ALA A 333 -15.80 2.17 -1.71
C ALA A 333 -15.30 3.00 -0.53
N LEU A 334 -14.92 4.26 -0.76
CA LEU A 334 -14.49 5.19 0.28
C LEU A 334 -15.67 5.71 1.12
N ARG A 335 -16.81 5.99 0.48
CA ARG A 335 -18.05 6.42 1.17
C ARG A 335 -18.63 5.30 2.02
N ASN A 336 -18.70 4.06 1.53
CA ASN A 336 -19.16 2.93 2.33
C ASN A 336 -18.27 2.69 3.55
N LYS A 337 -16.96 2.96 3.46
CA LYS A 337 -16.06 2.98 4.64
C LYS A 337 -16.39 4.12 5.61
N LYS A 338 -16.71 5.33 5.11
CA LYS A 338 -17.11 6.49 5.93
C LYS A 338 -18.52 6.37 6.54
N GLU A 339 -19.49 5.84 5.80
CA GLU A 339 -20.88 5.62 6.22
C GLU A 339 -21.00 4.45 7.19
N GLN A 340 -20.18 3.41 7.08
CA GLN A 340 -20.02 2.44 8.17
C GLN A 340 -19.47 3.08 9.45
N GLY A 341 -18.80 4.23 9.35
CA GLY A 341 -18.37 5.05 10.48
C GLY A 341 -19.35 6.16 10.90
N HIS A 342 -20.43 6.43 10.13
CA HIS A 342 -21.39 7.52 10.40
C HIS A 342 -22.86 7.06 10.52
N LYS A 343 -23.24 5.85 10.08
CA LYS A 343 -24.61 5.31 10.16
C LYS A 343 -24.92 4.65 11.52
N VAL A 344 -24.48 5.29 12.60
CA VAL A 344 -25.01 5.01 13.95
C VAL A 344 -25.31 6.36 14.59
N ALA A 345 -26.49 6.88 14.28
CA ALA A 345 -27.13 7.99 14.98
C ALA A 345 -28.11 7.42 16.00
#